data_AF-A0A0F9E6M0-F1
#
_entry.id   AF-A0A0F9E6M0-F1
#
_cell.length_a   1.000
_cell.length_b   1.000
_cell.length_c   1.000
_cell.angle_alpha   90.00
_cell.angle_beta   90.00
_cell.angle_gamma   90.00
#
_symmetry.space_group_name_H-M   'P 1'
#
loop_
_entity.id
_entity.type
_entity.pdbx_description
1 polymer ?
#
loop_
_entity_poly.entity_id
_entity_poly.type
_entity_poly.pdbx_seq_one_letter_code
_entity_poly.pdbx_strand_id
1 'polypeptide(L)'
;MATRDWIGTDSGNEGDWSVAANWSGATVPITGDIARFLTGSQSVVAGKDQSGVNLLELIVTSGYSGDIGSSTGKMEIGATTLSFQGRGNAWFDVSTGSFNYDAVYVQGGVSGRRLYITGNVAAAHIMEGFVTFESGTVTEAWLETIGTQLEVPQVTITDADFTTLHVLSGVVTQNGSGTISALHILAGTVTSQEGTTTNVTMRGGLFVKNSPTTVASLKMYKGSCDASQDDRAKTFIDIETHVGMMLNLQNAPDNVVVTNPIKIVGGRDNIKARTLSTTGI
;
A
#
# COMPACT_ATOMS: atom_id res chain seq x y z
N MET A 1 14.15 16.19 -22.52
CA MET A 1 12.94 15.42 -22.20
C MET A 1 12.34 14.92 -23.51
N ALA A 2 12.61 13.67 -23.82
CA ALA A 2 11.95 12.93 -24.88
C ALA A 2 10.90 11.99 -24.26
N THR A 3 9.95 11.56 -25.09
CA THR A 3 9.01 10.49 -24.75
C THR A 3 9.40 9.24 -25.52
N ARG A 4 9.50 8.11 -24.82
CA ARG A 4 9.95 6.83 -25.36
C ARG A 4 8.90 5.77 -25.06
N ASP A 5 8.38 5.16 -26.11
CA ASP A 5 7.39 4.09 -26.01
C ASP A 5 8.09 2.74 -26.11
N TRP A 6 7.76 1.85 -25.19
CA TRP A 6 8.21 0.46 -25.21
C TRP A 6 7.56 -0.28 -26.36
N ILE A 7 8.39 -0.89 -27.20
CA ILE A 7 7.99 -1.74 -28.32
C ILE A 7 8.36 -3.19 -27.99
N GLY A 8 9.58 -3.42 -27.49
CA GLY A 8 10.05 -4.73 -27.04
C GLY A 8 10.31 -5.77 -28.15
N THR A 9 10.17 -5.41 -29.43
CA THR A 9 10.20 -6.37 -30.55
C THR A 9 11.56 -6.52 -31.24
N ASP A 10 12.68 -6.14 -30.60
CA ASP A 10 14.00 -6.34 -31.20
C ASP A 10 14.37 -7.82 -31.24
N SER A 11 14.53 -8.35 -32.46
CA SER A 11 14.69 -9.79 -32.63
C SER A 11 16.02 -10.29 -32.07
N GLY A 12 15.95 -11.19 -31.09
CA GLY A 12 17.11 -11.71 -30.37
C GLY A 12 17.47 -10.95 -29.09
N ASN A 13 16.84 -9.80 -28.83
CA ASN A 13 16.95 -9.05 -27.58
C ASN A 13 15.58 -8.63 -27.03
N GLU A 14 14.52 -9.40 -27.33
CA GLU A 14 13.17 -9.08 -26.92
C GLU A 14 13.11 -9.00 -25.39
N GLY A 15 12.48 -7.95 -24.87
CA GLY A 15 12.35 -7.79 -23.42
C GLY A 15 13.57 -7.20 -22.70
N ASP A 16 14.62 -6.78 -23.40
CA ASP A 16 15.77 -6.08 -22.80
C ASP A 16 15.54 -4.56 -22.78
N TRP A 17 15.41 -3.98 -21.58
CA TRP A 17 15.26 -2.54 -21.40
C TRP A 17 16.43 -1.73 -21.99
N SER A 18 17.64 -2.28 -21.91
CA SER A 18 18.89 -1.59 -22.28
C SER A 18 19.15 -1.55 -23.78
N VAL A 19 18.32 -2.23 -24.57
CA VAL A 19 18.48 -2.28 -26.02
C VAL A 19 17.65 -1.20 -26.69
N ALA A 20 18.34 -0.28 -27.36
CA ALA A 20 17.75 0.90 -27.98
C ALA A 20 16.62 0.56 -28.98
N ALA A 21 16.74 -0.55 -29.73
CA ALA A 21 15.76 -1.00 -30.71
C ALA A 21 14.41 -1.44 -30.09
N ASN A 22 14.37 -1.73 -28.78
CA ASN A 22 13.13 -2.01 -28.07
C ASN A 22 12.32 -0.74 -27.74
N TRP A 23 12.83 0.44 -28.05
CA TRP A 23 12.21 1.74 -27.77
C TRP A 23 11.91 2.53 -29.03
N SER A 24 10.84 3.30 -29.00
CA SER A 24 10.50 4.23 -30.08
C SER A 24 11.63 5.24 -30.32
N GLY A 25 12.04 5.38 -31.58
CA GLY A 25 13.14 6.25 -31.97
C GLY A 25 14.53 5.66 -31.72
N ALA A 26 14.63 4.35 -31.44
CA ALA A 26 15.88 3.62 -31.30
C ALA A 26 16.83 4.25 -30.27
N THR A 27 16.31 4.61 -29.09
CA THR A 27 17.09 5.21 -27.99
C THR A 27 16.49 4.79 -26.65
N VAL A 28 17.33 4.32 -25.74
CA VAL A 28 16.94 3.94 -24.37
C VAL A 28 16.56 5.21 -23.57
N PRO A 29 15.49 5.18 -22.76
CA PRO A 29 15.17 6.28 -21.85
C PRO A 29 16.32 6.60 -20.90
N ILE A 30 16.57 7.90 -20.70
CA ILE A 30 17.57 8.40 -19.74
C ILE A 30 16.90 9.30 -18.69
N THR A 31 17.68 9.77 -17.71
CA THR A 31 17.18 10.67 -16.68
C THR A 31 16.48 11.91 -17.27
N GLY A 32 15.28 12.19 -16.79
CA GLY A 32 14.42 13.29 -17.24
C GLY A 32 13.59 13.00 -18.50
N ASP A 33 13.64 11.79 -19.05
CA ASP A 33 12.72 11.35 -20.11
C ASP A 33 11.42 10.78 -19.54
N ILE A 34 10.42 10.60 -20.41
CA ILE A 34 9.19 9.89 -20.12
C ILE A 34 9.24 8.51 -20.80
N ALA A 35 9.07 7.43 -20.04
CA ALA A 35 8.96 6.08 -20.57
C ALA A 35 7.52 5.59 -20.50
N ARG A 36 6.99 5.03 -21.59
CA ARG A 36 5.58 4.57 -21.66
C ARG A 36 5.44 3.16 -22.19
N PHE A 37 4.55 2.41 -21.55
CA PHE A 37 4.07 1.11 -21.97
C PHE A 37 2.60 1.26 -22.38
N LEU A 38 2.35 1.41 -23.69
CA LEU A 38 1.01 1.71 -24.22
C LEU A 38 0.21 0.42 -24.46
N THR A 39 0.59 -0.34 -25.48
CA THR A 39 -0.08 -1.60 -25.84
C THR A 39 0.94 -2.68 -26.12
N GLY A 40 0.65 -3.92 -25.74
CA GLY A 40 1.50 -5.06 -26.04
C GLY A 40 1.61 -6.02 -24.86
N SER A 41 2.27 -7.15 -25.10
CA SER A 41 2.42 -8.22 -24.11
C SER A 41 3.87 -8.60 -23.87
N GLN A 42 4.82 -7.90 -24.49
CA GLN A 42 6.22 -8.24 -24.39
C GLN A 42 6.80 -7.78 -23.06
N SER A 43 7.05 -8.74 -22.17
CA SER A 43 7.60 -8.49 -20.84
C SER A 43 9.02 -7.92 -20.88
N VAL A 44 9.37 -7.13 -19.87
CA VAL A 44 10.73 -6.67 -19.60
C VAL A 44 11.41 -7.69 -18.69
N VAL A 45 12.30 -8.50 -19.26
CA VAL A 45 12.95 -9.63 -18.58
C VAL A 45 14.46 -9.44 -18.41
N ALA A 46 15.08 -8.56 -19.19
CA ALA A 46 16.51 -8.26 -19.19
C ALA A 46 16.76 -6.74 -19.11
N GLY A 47 18.02 -6.36 -18.83
CA GLY A 47 18.42 -4.95 -18.71
C GLY A 47 17.77 -4.20 -17.52
N LYS A 48 17.36 -4.93 -16.47
CA LYS A 48 16.50 -4.41 -15.40
C LYS A 48 17.18 -3.47 -14.41
N ASP A 49 18.52 -3.52 -14.34
CA ASP A 49 19.29 -2.56 -13.55
C ASP A 49 19.38 -1.23 -14.31
N GLN A 50 18.52 -0.30 -13.93
CA GLN A 50 18.53 1.10 -14.37
C GLN A 50 18.71 2.02 -13.17
N SER A 51 19.47 1.57 -12.16
CA SER A 51 19.71 2.28 -10.90
C SER A 51 20.41 3.63 -11.07
N GLY A 52 20.86 4.01 -12.28
CA GLY A 52 21.38 5.34 -12.60
C GLY A 52 20.37 6.28 -13.28
N VAL A 53 19.15 5.83 -13.56
CA VAL A 53 18.14 6.53 -14.34
C VAL A 53 17.00 7.01 -13.43
N ASN A 54 16.69 8.31 -13.52
CA ASN A 54 15.50 8.89 -12.91
C ASN A 54 14.59 9.51 -13.97
N LEU A 55 13.55 8.80 -14.34
CA LEU A 55 12.58 9.28 -15.33
C LEU A 55 11.79 10.47 -14.76
N LEU A 56 11.28 11.32 -15.65
CA LEU A 56 10.24 12.26 -15.24
C LEU A 56 8.94 11.50 -14.95
N GLU A 57 8.53 10.64 -15.88
CA GLU A 57 7.33 9.80 -15.74
C GLU A 57 7.57 8.40 -16.28
N LEU A 58 7.09 7.41 -15.55
CA LEU A 58 6.93 6.03 -16.00
C LEU A 58 5.44 5.71 -16.08
N ILE A 59 4.94 5.48 -17.29
CA ILE A 59 3.52 5.26 -17.54
C ILE A 59 3.32 3.85 -18.06
N VAL A 60 2.49 3.06 -17.38
CA VAL A 60 2.03 1.75 -17.84
C VAL A 60 0.53 1.82 -18.01
N THR A 61 0.04 1.80 -19.25
CA THR A 61 -1.39 1.95 -19.53
C THR A 61 -2.12 0.61 -19.53
N SER A 62 -3.45 0.64 -19.48
CA SER A 62 -4.29 -0.55 -19.47
C SER A 62 -4.20 -1.44 -20.72
N GLY A 63 -3.59 -0.94 -21.80
CA GLY A 63 -3.34 -1.71 -23.01
C GLY A 63 -2.15 -2.67 -22.92
N TYR A 64 -1.26 -2.48 -21.93
CA TYR A 64 -0.05 -3.28 -21.78
C TYR A 64 -0.25 -4.42 -20.78
N SER A 65 0.04 -5.65 -21.20
CA SER A 65 -0.16 -6.88 -20.41
C SER A 65 1.12 -7.68 -20.18
N GLY A 66 2.28 -7.20 -20.63
CA GLY A 66 3.56 -7.83 -20.33
C GLY A 66 3.95 -7.59 -18.88
N ASP A 67 4.73 -8.49 -18.31
CA ASP A 67 5.29 -8.31 -16.97
C ASP A 67 6.48 -7.34 -17.02
N ILE A 68 6.73 -6.61 -15.93
CA ILE A 68 7.91 -5.75 -15.77
C ILE A 68 8.70 -6.27 -14.57
N GLY A 69 9.83 -6.93 -14.83
CA GLY A 69 10.60 -7.60 -13.79
C GLY A 69 9.95 -8.91 -13.31
N SER A 70 10.42 -9.39 -12.17
CA SER A 70 9.94 -10.61 -11.50
C SER A 70 10.23 -10.55 -10.00
N SER A 71 9.65 -11.48 -9.23
CA SER A 71 9.92 -11.61 -7.79
C SER A 71 11.38 -11.87 -7.43
N THR A 72 12.17 -12.41 -8.36
CA THR A 72 13.61 -12.69 -8.19
C THR A 72 14.52 -11.68 -8.88
N GLY A 73 13.96 -10.75 -9.65
CA GLY A 73 14.72 -9.72 -10.34
C GLY A 73 13.80 -8.57 -10.71
N LYS A 74 13.75 -7.58 -9.83
CA LYS A 74 12.91 -6.39 -9.97
C LYS A 74 13.52 -5.44 -10.99
N MET A 75 12.71 -4.51 -11.49
CA MET A 75 13.16 -3.38 -12.29
C MET A 75 13.68 -2.30 -11.34
N GLU A 76 14.99 -2.06 -11.35
CA GLU A 76 15.63 -1.03 -10.54
C GLU A 76 15.60 0.28 -11.32
N ILE A 77 14.59 1.13 -11.11
CA ILE A 77 14.45 2.39 -11.85
C ILE A 77 13.70 3.44 -11.04
N GLY A 78 14.22 4.67 -11.02
CA GLY A 78 13.55 5.82 -10.43
C GLY A 78 12.62 6.52 -11.43
N ALA A 79 11.55 7.13 -10.91
CA ALA A 79 10.81 8.17 -11.63
C ALA A 79 10.24 9.19 -10.64
N THR A 80 10.07 10.45 -11.07
CA THR A 80 9.28 11.41 -10.28
C THR A 80 7.84 10.93 -10.15
N THR A 81 7.22 10.43 -11.22
CA THR A 81 5.85 9.86 -11.17
C THR A 81 5.78 8.49 -11.83
N LEU A 82 5.15 7.54 -11.12
CA LEU A 82 4.73 6.25 -11.67
C LEU A 82 3.21 6.24 -11.83
N SER A 83 2.73 6.05 -13.05
CA SER A 83 1.30 5.83 -13.34
C SER A 83 1.11 4.40 -13.84
N PHE A 84 0.49 3.55 -13.01
CA PHE A 84 0.27 2.15 -13.31
C PHE A 84 -1.21 1.83 -13.51
N GLN A 85 -1.53 1.39 -14.71
CA GLN A 85 -2.83 0.86 -15.12
C GLN A 85 -2.67 -0.50 -15.81
N GLY A 86 -1.45 -1.04 -15.75
CA GLY A 86 -1.03 -2.21 -16.50
C GLY A 86 -1.81 -3.46 -16.17
N ARG A 87 -1.80 -4.37 -17.13
CA ARG A 87 -2.41 -5.70 -17.05
C ARG A 87 -1.40 -6.80 -16.77
N GLY A 88 -0.10 -6.53 -16.80
CA GLY A 88 0.92 -7.46 -16.30
C GLY A 88 1.16 -7.27 -14.81
N ASN A 89 1.98 -8.12 -14.22
CA ASN A 89 2.60 -7.84 -12.93
C ASN A 89 3.80 -6.91 -13.13
N ALA A 90 4.07 -6.06 -12.16
CA ALA A 90 5.24 -5.21 -12.19
C ALA A 90 5.94 -5.21 -10.83
N TRP A 91 7.26 -5.42 -10.86
CA TRP A 91 8.12 -5.39 -9.68
C TRP A 91 9.11 -4.26 -9.85
N PHE A 92 8.97 -3.20 -9.06
CA PHE A 92 9.88 -2.06 -9.05
C PHE A 92 10.66 -2.03 -7.75
N ASP A 93 11.95 -1.73 -7.89
CA ASP A 93 12.85 -1.43 -6.80
C ASP A 93 13.40 -0.02 -6.99
N VAL A 94 13.07 0.85 -6.04
CA VAL A 94 13.61 2.21 -5.89
C VAL A 94 14.39 2.34 -4.59
N SER A 95 14.81 1.23 -4.00
CA SER A 95 15.69 1.24 -2.83
C SER A 95 17.16 1.44 -3.21
N THR A 96 17.52 1.13 -4.46
CA THR A 96 18.87 1.32 -5.00
C THR A 96 18.99 2.70 -5.67
N GLY A 97 19.97 3.48 -5.21
CA GLY A 97 20.21 4.86 -5.67
C GLY A 97 19.55 5.95 -4.79
N SER A 98 19.73 7.22 -5.14
CA SER A 98 19.12 8.36 -4.44
C SER A 98 17.71 8.68 -4.95
N PHE A 99 16.99 7.67 -5.43
CA PHE A 99 15.73 7.84 -6.15
C PHE A 99 14.55 7.50 -5.26
N ASN A 100 13.48 8.27 -5.37
CA ASN A 100 12.20 8.04 -4.74
C ASN A 100 11.11 8.22 -5.80
N TYR A 101 9.95 7.60 -5.62
CA TYR A 101 8.75 8.04 -6.33
C TYR A 101 8.13 9.21 -5.58
N ASP A 102 8.02 10.38 -6.21
CA ASP A 102 7.27 11.49 -5.61
C ASP A 102 5.78 11.15 -5.59
N ALA A 103 5.28 10.51 -6.64
CA ALA A 103 3.91 10.04 -6.71
C ALA A 103 3.77 8.68 -7.42
N VAL A 104 2.98 7.78 -6.85
CA VAL A 104 2.52 6.53 -7.46
C VAL A 104 1.01 6.57 -7.62
N TYR A 105 0.51 6.45 -8.85
CA TYR A 105 -0.91 6.36 -9.16
C TYR A 105 -1.24 4.97 -9.69
N VAL A 106 -2.22 4.30 -9.07
CA VAL A 106 -2.68 2.98 -9.52
C VAL A 106 -4.15 3.06 -9.92
N GLN A 107 -4.41 2.89 -11.21
CA GLN A 107 -5.73 3.03 -11.85
C GLN A 107 -5.93 1.89 -12.86
N GLY A 108 -6.02 0.66 -12.38
CA GLY A 108 -6.24 -0.48 -13.28
C GLY A 108 -5.56 -1.73 -12.78
N GLY A 109 -6.37 -2.75 -12.58
CA GLY A 109 -5.97 -4.12 -12.32
C GLY A 109 -7.23 -4.95 -12.49
N VAL A 110 -7.17 -6.00 -13.30
CA VAL A 110 -8.19 -7.06 -13.22
C VAL A 110 -7.65 -8.13 -12.28
N SER A 111 -8.55 -8.83 -11.60
CA SER A 111 -8.26 -9.78 -10.52
C SER A 111 -6.97 -10.58 -10.74
N GLY A 112 -6.04 -10.49 -9.80
CA GLY A 112 -4.82 -11.32 -9.75
C GLY A 112 -3.54 -10.66 -10.25
N ARG A 113 -3.59 -9.43 -10.79
CA ARG A 113 -2.40 -8.68 -11.23
C ARG A 113 -1.97 -7.68 -10.17
N ARG A 114 -0.65 -7.58 -9.96
CA ARG A 114 -0.08 -6.89 -8.80
C ARG A 114 1.09 -5.99 -9.18
N LEU A 115 1.07 -4.80 -8.59
CA LEU A 115 2.23 -3.91 -8.51
C LEU A 115 2.97 -4.20 -7.21
N TYR A 116 4.27 -4.44 -7.30
CA TYR A 116 5.15 -4.67 -6.15
C TYR A 116 6.18 -3.55 -6.11
N ILE A 117 6.30 -2.89 -4.95
CA ILE A 117 7.20 -1.77 -4.76
C ILE A 117 8.12 -2.05 -3.58
N THR A 118 9.42 -1.85 -3.80
CA THR A 118 10.48 -1.82 -2.79
C THR A 118 11.13 -0.46 -2.81
N GLY A 119 11.35 0.14 -1.64
CA GLY A 119 12.01 1.45 -1.51
C GLY A 119 11.04 2.57 -1.13
N ASN A 120 11.46 3.81 -1.36
CA ASN A 120 10.79 4.97 -0.81
C ASN A 120 9.78 5.61 -1.78
N VAL A 121 8.60 5.93 -1.26
CA VAL A 121 7.51 6.59 -1.98
C VAL A 121 7.01 7.77 -1.14
N ALA A 122 7.05 8.98 -1.68
CA ALA A 122 6.55 10.15 -0.97
C ALA A 122 5.02 10.14 -0.92
N ALA A 123 4.35 9.97 -2.07
CA ALA A 123 2.89 9.91 -2.16
C ALA A 123 2.41 8.69 -2.97
N ALA A 124 1.40 7.97 -2.49
CA ALA A 124 0.75 6.88 -3.23
C ALA A 124 -0.77 7.04 -3.27
N HIS A 125 -1.36 7.09 -4.46
CA HIS A 125 -2.80 7.08 -4.68
C HIS A 125 -3.21 5.77 -5.35
N ILE A 126 -3.82 4.88 -4.56
CA ILE A 126 -4.31 3.58 -5.02
C ILE A 126 -5.82 3.68 -5.24
N MET A 127 -6.22 3.83 -6.50
CA MET A 127 -7.63 4.01 -6.87
C MET A 127 -8.33 2.70 -7.28
N GLU A 128 -7.55 1.73 -7.75
CA GLU A 128 -8.01 0.41 -8.17
C GLU A 128 -6.82 -0.58 -8.11
N GLY A 129 -7.11 -1.89 -8.12
CA GLY A 129 -6.11 -2.94 -8.29
C GLY A 129 -5.42 -3.37 -7.00
N PHE A 130 -4.31 -4.09 -7.14
CA PHE A 130 -3.59 -4.71 -6.03
C PHE A 130 -2.15 -4.19 -5.98
N VAL A 131 -1.77 -3.59 -4.86
CA VAL A 131 -0.41 -3.08 -4.63
C VAL A 131 0.19 -3.77 -3.41
N THR A 132 1.43 -4.24 -3.53
CA THR A 132 2.22 -4.75 -2.41
C THR A 132 3.40 -3.80 -2.18
N PHE A 133 3.48 -3.23 -0.99
CA PHE A 133 4.67 -2.53 -0.53
C PHE A 133 5.51 -3.51 0.28
N GLU A 134 6.62 -3.94 -0.32
CA GLU A 134 7.44 -5.02 0.21
C GLU A 134 8.40 -4.52 1.28
N SER A 135 9.05 -3.38 1.07
CA SER A 135 9.89 -2.69 2.06
C SER A 135 10.11 -1.22 1.68
N GLY A 136 10.75 -0.46 2.58
CA GLY A 136 11.03 0.97 2.40
C GLY A 136 10.03 1.86 3.13
N THR A 137 10.02 3.16 2.84
CA THR A 137 9.12 4.13 3.50
C THR A 137 8.09 4.68 2.53
N VAL A 138 6.82 4.69 2.93
CA VAL A 138 5.73 5.43 2.27
C VAL A 138 5.31 6.60 3.16
N THR A 139 5.59 7.84 2.74
CA THR A 139 5.28 9.01 3.59
C THR A 139 3.78 9.25 3.67
N GLU A 140 3.08 9.27 2.54
CA GLU A 140 1.64 9.48 2.50
C GLU A 140 0.99 8.54 1.47
N ALA A 141 -0.11 7.90 1.86
CA ALA A 141 -0.86 7.05 0.95
C ALA A 141 -2.37 7.20 1.13
N TRP A 142 -3.09 7.13 0.01
CA TRP A 142 -4.54 7.16 -0.06
C TRP A 142 -5.05 5.96 -0.83
N LEU A 143 -6.01 5.26 -0.22
CA LEU A 143 -6.82 4.26 -0.88
C LEU A 143 -8.22 4.82 -1.03
N GLU A 144 -8.68 4.94 -2.26
CA GLU A 144 -9.98 5.52 -2.59
C GLU A 144 -10.57 4.86 -3.83
N THR A 145 -11.89 4.87 -3.99
CA THR A 145 -12.53 4.38 -5.21
C THR A 145 -13.15 5.58 -5.89
N ILE A 146 -12.60 5.98 -7.04
CA ILE A 146 -13.05 7.15 -7.78
C ILE A 146 -13.85 6.72 -9.00
N GLY A 147 -15.11 7.17 -9.09
CA GLY A 147 -15.97 6.90 -10.24
C GLY A 147 -16.55 5.48 -10.24
N THR A 148 -16.70 4.87 -11.42
CA THR A 148 -17.32 3.56 -11.62
C THR A 148 -16.29 2.44 -11.75
N GLN A 149 -15.27 2.42 -10.87
CA GLN A 149 -14.23 1.38 -10.93
C GLN A 149 -14.85 -0.01 -10.73
N LEU A 150 -14.25 -1.00 -11.40
CA LEU A 150 -14.75 -2.37 -11.39
C LEU A 150 -14.22 -3.13 -10.17
N GLU A 151 -13.05 -2.73 -9.67
CA GLU A 151 -12.41 -3.36 -8.51
C GLU A 151 -12.17 -2.36 -7.37
N VAL A 152 -12.23 -2.90 -6.16
CA VAL A 152 -11.93 -2.17 -4.92
C VAL A 152 -10.41 -2.20 -4.73
N PRO A 153 -9.75 -1.06 -4.43
CA PRO A 153 -8.30 -1.04 -4.23
C PRO A 153 -7.88 -1.93 -3.06
N GLN A 154 -6.79 -2.67 -3.25
CA GLN A 154 -6.22 -3.57 -2.26
C GLN A 154 -4.74 -3.27 -2.06
N VAL A 155 -4.35 -3.06 -0.80
CA VAL A 155 -2.96 -2.86 -0.43
C VAL A 155 -2.51 -3.95 0.54
N THR A 156 -1.38 -4.58 0.22
CA THR A 156 -0.66 -5.46 1.13
C THR A 156 0.62 -4.76 1.59
N ILE A 157 0.82 -4.72 2.90
CA ILE A 157 2.04 -4.18 3.52
C ILE A 157 2.78 -5.37 4.11
N THR A 158 3.98 -5.64 3.59
CA THR A 158 4.86 -6.67 4.15
C THR A 158 5.80 -6.00 5.14
N ASP A 159 6.89 -5.38 4.69
CA ASP A 159 7.92 -4.78 5.57
C ASP A 159 8.12 -3.28 5.29
N ALA A 160 7.15 -2.62 4.66
CA ALA A 160 7.19 -1.19 4.40
C ALA A 160 6.63 -0.36 5.58
N ASP A 161 7.25 0.79 5.84
CA ASP A 161 6.84 1.73 6.88
C ASP A 161 6.02 2.87 6.29
N PHE A 162 4.78 3.00 6.73
CA PHE A 162 3.87 4.08 6.39
C PHE A 162 3.90 5.15 7.47
N THR A 163 4.19 6.40 7.09
CA THR A 163 4.04 7.54 8.02
C THR A 163 2.55 7.86 8.18
N THR A 164 1.84 8.08 7.08
CA THR A 164 0.39 8.34 7.08
C THR A 164 -0.33 7.50 6.03
N LEU A 165 -1.37 6.77 6.43
CA LEU A 165 -2.22 5.97 5.56
C LEU A 165 -3.69 6.40 5.71
N HIS A 166 -4.29 6.81 4.59
CA HIS A 166 -5.70 7.16 4.48
C HIS A 166 -6.46 6.06 3.73
N VAL A 167 -7.51 5.53 4.35
CA VAL A 167 -8.37 4.49 3.79
C VAL A 167 -9.78 5.06 3.65
N LEU A 168 -10.08 5.59 2.46
CA LEU A 168 -11.38 6.16 2.09
C LEU A 168 -12.31 5.08 1.52
N SER A 169 -11.72 4.04 0.96
CA SER A 169 -12.34 2.76 0.60
C SER A 169 -11.23 1.71 0.55
N GLY A 170 -11.54 0.49 0.11
CA GLY A 170 -10.50 -0.50 -0.12
C GLY A 170 -10.32 -1.51 0.99
N VAL A 171 -9.30 -2.34 0.79
CA VAL A 171 -8.82 -3.31 1.78
C VAL A 171 -7.33 -3.12 1.97
N VAL A 172 -6.91 -2.96 3.21
CA VAL A 172 -5.49 -2.97 3.60
C VAL A 172 -5.23 -4.21 4.44
N THR A 173 -4.19 -4.97 4.09
CA THR A 173 -3.70 -6.08 4.91
C THR A 173 -2.23 -5.83 5.24
N GLN A 174 -1.92 -5.65 6.52
CA GLN A 174 -0.55 -5.56 7.02
C GLN A 174 -0.11 -6.94 7.49
N ASN A 175 0.57 -7.68 6.61
CA ASN A 175 0.92 -9.10 6.77
C ASN A 175 2.42 -9.36 7.02
N GLY A 176 3.22 -8.31 7.24
CA GLY A 176 4.61 -8.43 7.66
C GLY A 176 4.97 -7.43 8.75
N SER A 177 6.26 -7.16 8.91
CA SER A 177 6.81 -6.41 10.04
C SER A 177 6.72 -4.89 9.93
N GLY A 178 6.25 -4.36 8.79
CA GLY A 178 6.18 -2.91 8.53
C GLY A 178 5.32 -2.15 9.55
N THR A 179 5.49 -0.83 9.61
CA THR A 179 4.79 0.05 10.55
C THR A 179 3.76 0.93 9.85
N ILE A 180 2.66 1.28 10.54
CA ILE A 180 1.76 2.36 10.16
C ILE A 180 1.70 3.34 11.34
N SER A 181 2.34 4.50 11.20
CA SER A 181 2.46 5.47 12.29
C SER A 181 1.14 6.21 12.53
N ALA A 182 0.47 6.66 11.48
CA ALA A 182 -0.85 7.28 11.51
C ALA A 182 -1.79 6.62 10.49
N LEU A 183 -2.88 6.04 10.99
CA LEU A 183 -3.93 5.39 10.20
C LEU A 183 -5.24 6.17 10.30
N HIS A 184 -5.77 6.60 9.15
CA HIS A 184 -7.04 7.30 9.02
C HIS A 184 -8.03 6.46 8.22
N ILE A 185 -9.05 5.92 8.89
CA ILE A 185 -10.07 5.08 8.26
C ILE A 185 -11.35 5.90 8.12
N LEU A 186 -11.75 6.21 6.89
CA LEU A 186 -13.02 6.88 6.57
C LEU A 186 -14.05 5.84 6.10
N ALA A 187 -13.62 4.84 5.33
CA ALA A 187 -14.38 3.63 5.03
C ALA A 187 -13.41 2.46 4.74
N GLY A 188 -13.90 1.36 4.17
CA GLY A 188 -13.08 0.19 3.86
C GLY A 188 -12.70 -0.63 5.09
N THR A 189 -11.72 -1.52 4.89
CA THR A 189 -11.24 -2.45 5.92
C THR A 189 -9.73 -2.40 6.03
N VAL A 190 -9.22 -2.35 7.25
CA VAL A 190 -7.79 -2.48 7.55
C VAL A 190 -7.59 -3.63 8.52
N THR A 191 -6.79 -4.62 8.14
CA THR A 191 -6.40 -5.74 8.99
C THR A 191 -4.92 -5.64 9.33
N SER A 192 -4.62 -5.41 10.61
CA SER A 192 -3.25 -5.44 11.14
C SER A 192 -2.96 -6.85 11.64
N GLN A 193 -2.23 -7.66 10.85
CA GLN A 193 -1.99 -9.08 11.15
C GLN A 193 -0.68 -9.31 11.94
N GLU A 194 0.42 -8.68 11.54
CA GLU A 194 1.74 -8.87 12.16
C GLU A 194 2.38 -7.55 12.63
N GLY A 195 2.41 -6.54 11.75
CA GLY A 195 3.15 -5.29 11.97
C GLY A 195 2.59 -4.34 13.04
N THR A 196 3.23 -3.18 13.14
CA THR A 196 2.87 -2.15 14.13
C THR A 196 1.87 -1.16 13.53
N THR A 197 0.80 -0.84 14.23
CA THR A 197 -0.09 0.29 13.91
C THR A 197 -0.23 1.16 15.16
N THR A 198 0.26 2.40 15.14
CA THR A 198 0.45 3.19 16.37
C THR A 198 -0.73 4.11 16.68
N ASN A 199 -1.11 4.98 15.75
CA ASN A 199 -2.20 5.93 15.94
C ASN A 199 -3.32 5.67 14.94
N VAL A 200 -4.53 5.40 15.42
CA VAL A 200 -5.69 5.07 14.60
C VAL A 200 -6.79 6.10 14.82
N THR A 201 -7.26 6.72 13.75
CA THR A 201 -8.44 7.58 13.73
C THR A 201 -9.49 7.00 12.80
N MET A 202 -10.65 6.67 13.35
CA MET A 202 -11.76 6.08 12.61
C MET A 202 -12.93 7.06 12.49
N ARG A 203 -13.33 7.35 11.26
CA ARG A 203 -14.55 8.09 10.90
C ARG A 203 -15.57 7.21 10.17
N GLY A 204 -15.26 5.92 10.04
CA GLY A 204 -16.08 4.86 9.44
C GLY A 204 -15.24 3.59 9.27
N GLY A 205 -15.72 2.66 8.46
CA GLY A 205 -14.99 1.44 8.10
C GLY A 205 -14.78 0.43 9.25
N LEU A 206 -13.90 -0.53 9.01
CA LEU A 206 -13.54 -1.60 9.94
C LEU A 206 -12.01 -1.64 10.14
N PHE A 207 -11.60 -1.65 11.40
CA PHE A 207 -10.22 -1.94 11.81
C PHE A 207 -10.18 -3.28 12.53
N VAL A 208 -9.51 -4.27 11.95
CA VAL A 208 -9.26 -5.57 12.57
C VAL A 208 -7.85 -5.56 13.16
N LYS A 209 -7.75 -5.59 14.48
CA LYS A 209 -6.48 -5.62 15.20
C LYS A 209 -6.16 -7.05 15.58
N ASN A 210 -5.33 -7.74 14.79
CA ASN A 210 -4.87 -9.10 15.07
C ASN A 210 -3.42 -9.12 15.60
N SER A 211 -2.58 -8.18 15.17
CA SER A 211 -1.17 -8.12 15.57
C SER A 211 -1.03 -8.00 17.10
N PRO A 212 0.09 -8.49 17.67
CA PRO A 212 0.33 -8.39 19.12
C PRO A 212 0.87 -7.02 19.56
N THR A 213 1.07 -6.11 18.62
CA THR A 213 1.69 -4.80 18.83
C THR A 213 0.77 -3.82 19.57
N THR A 214 1.33 -2.73 20.08
CA THR A 214 0.59 -1.70 20.82
C THR A 214 -0.02 -0.66 19.88
N VAL A 215 -1.31 -0.37 20.07
CA VAL A 215 -1.96 0.84 19.56
C VAL A 215 -1.86 1.92 20.63
N ALA A 216 -1.06 2.95 20.38
CA ALA A 216 -0.87 4.04 21.33
C ALA A 216 -2.14 4.90 21.45
N SER A 217 -2.79 5.22 20.33
CA SER A 217 -4.02 6.01 20.34
C SER A 217 -5.05 5.44 19.37
N LEU A 218 -6.24 5.15 19.87
CA LEU A 218 -7.41 4.77 19.08
C LEU A 218 -8.53 5.78 19.29
N LYS A 219 -8.85 6.57 18.26
CA LYS A 219 -9.95 7.55 18.27
C LYS A 219 -11.05 7.11 17.32
N MET A 220 -12.22 6.79 17.86
CA MET A 220 -13.34 6.25 17.09
C MET A 220 -14.53 7.21 17.08
N TYR A 221 -14.69 7.92 15.97
CA TYR A 221 -15.85 8.78 15.72
C TYR A 221 -17.04 8.00 15.15
N LYS A 222 -16.77 6.98 14.33
CA LYS A 222 -17.73 6.01 13.77
C LYS A 222 -16.97 4.72 13.38
N GLY A 223 -17.70 3.72 12.89
CA GLY A 223 -17.12 2.48 12.36
C GLY A 223 -16.97 1.41 13.43
N SER A 224 -16.11 0.43 13.17
CA SER A 224 -15.90 -0.71 14.07
C SER A 224 -14.43 -1.03 14.25
N CYS A 225 -14.00 -1.24 15.49
CA CYS A 225 -12.71 -1.83 15.81
C CYS A 225 -12.96 -3.23 16.39
N ASP A 226 -12.30 -4.23 15.83
CA ASP A 226 -12.45 -5.63 16.21
C ASP A 226 -11.10 -6.25 16.56
N ALA A 227 -10.93 -6.60 17.84
CA ALA A 227 -9.76 -7.28 18.37
C ALA A 227 -10.05 -8.75 18.72
N SER A 228 -11.19 -9.30 18.30
CA SER A 228 -11.66 -10.64 18.69
C SER A 228 -11.23 -11.78 17.77
N GLN A 229 -10.68 -11.47 16.60
CA GLN A 229 -10.47 -12.46 15.52
C GLN A 229 -9.20 -13.29 15.67
N ASP A 230 -8.37 -13.01 16.68
CA ASP A 230 -7.06 -13.60 16.88
C ASP A 230 -6.74 -13.63 18.38
N ASP A 231 -6.20 -14.75 18.88
CA ASP A 231 -6.01 -14.98 20.31
C ASP A 231 -4.76 -14.33 20.92
N ARG A 232 -3.86 -13.73 20.12
CA ARG A 232 -2.62 -13.13 20.63
C ARG A 232 -2.90 -11.93 21.52
N ALA A 233 -1.99 -11.67 22.46
CA ALA A 233 -2.09 -10.54 23.39
C ALA A 233 -2.02 -9.20 22.64
N LYS A 234 -2.89 -8.25 22.97
CA LYS A 234 -3.04 -6.94 22.32
C LYS A 234 -3.04 -5.84 23.36
N THR A 235 -2.40 -4.71 23.05
CA THR A 235 -2.33 -3.56 23.96
C THR A 235 -2.88 -2.30 23.31
N PHE A 236 -3.73 -1.59 24.05
CA PHE A 236 -4.21 -0.25 23.73
C PHE A 236 -3.81 0.69 24.88
N ILE A 237 -3.18 1.83 24.58
CA ILE A 237 -2.83 2.81 25.61
C ILE A 237 -4.02 3.76 25.83
N ASP A 238 -4.33 4.57 24.82
CA ASP A 238 -5.43 5.54 24.86
C ASP A 238 -6.56 5.13 23.91
N ILE A 239 -7.78 5.04 24.44
CA ILE A 239 -8.99 4.83 23.64
C ILE A 239 -9.96 5.98 23.89
N GLU A 240 -10.39 6.63 22.81
CA GLU A 240 -11.49 7.60 22.81
C GLU A 240 -12.60 7.14 21.86
N THR A 241 -13.82 7.00 22.36
CA THR A 241 -14.99 6.57 21.60
C THR A 241 -16.06 7.64 21.57
N HIS A 242 -16.78 7.74 20.45
CA HIS A 242 -17.92 8.62 20.26
C HIS A 242 -19.15 7.81 19.85
N VAL A 243 -20.34 8.41 20.00
CA VAL A 243 -21.62 7.78 19.70
C VAL A 243 -21.68 7.15 18.30
N GLY A 244 -22.20 5.92 18.24
CA GLY A 244 -22.42 5.19 16.98
C GLY A 244 -21.24 4.35 16.50
N MET A 245 -20.20 4.19 17.32
CA MET A 245 -19.11 3.27 17.08
C MET A 245 -19.37 1.86 17.67
N MET A 246 -18.61 0.87 17.21
CA MET A 246 -18.55 -0.46 17.82
C MET A 246 -17.11 -0.83 18.18
N LEU A 247 -16.85 -1.07 19.46
CA LEU A 247 -15.56 -1.52 19.96
C LEU A 247 -15.69 -2.94 20.51
N ASN A 248 -15.08 -3.90 19.83
CA ASN A 248 -15.05 -5.30 20.25
C ASN A 248 -13.67 -5.69 20.76
N LEU A 249 -13.55 -5.79 22.08
CA LEU A 249 -12.34 -6.24 22.80
C LEU A 249 -12.48 -7.68 23.29
N GLN A 250 -13.47 -8.44 22.80
CA GLN A 250 -13.69 -9.83 23.20
C GLN A 250 -12.65 -10.75 22.57
N ASN A 251 -11.45 -10.78 23.12
CA ASN A 251 -10.44 -11.76 22.76
C ASN A 251 -10.50 -12.99 23.72
N ALA A 252 -9.50 -13.88 23.66
CA ALA A 252 -9.20 -14.83 24.71
C ALA A 252 -9.05 -14.12 26.09
N PRO A 253 -9.36 -14.81 27.20
CA PRO A 253 -9.30 -14.21 28.54
C PRO A 253 -7.94 -13.53 28.80
N ASP A 254 -7.98 -12.30 29.33
CA ASP A 254 -6.81 -11.49 29.71
C ASP A 254 -5.82 -11.14 28.58
N ASN A 255 -6.19 -11.35 27.31
CA ASN A 255 -5.34 -11.06 26.16
C ASN A 255 -5.54 -9.66 25.54
N VAL A 256 -6.37 -8.81 26.15
CA VAL A 256 -6.45 -7.39 25.77
C VAL A 256 -6.15 -6.54 26.99
N VAL A 257 -5.09 -5.75 26.89
CA VAL A 257 -4.67 -4.77 27.89
C VAL A 257 -5.09 -3.38 27.42
N VAL A 258 -5.79 -2.66 28.29
CA VAL A 258 -6.12 -1.25 28.09
C VAL A 258 -5.46 -0.47 29.22
N THR A 259 -4.43 0.32 28.91
CA THR A 259 -3.58 0.96 29.92
C THR A 259 -4.30 2.11 30.62
N ASN A 260 -4.92 3.02 29.86
CA ASN A 260 -5.62 4.19 30.41
C ASN A 260 -7.14 3.98 30.36
N PRO A 261 -7.93 4.67 31.22
CA PRO A 261 -9.38 4.60 31.15
C PRO A 261 -9.92 4.96 29.76
N ILE A 262 -10.90 4.19 29.28
CA ILE A 262 -11.57 4.47 28.00
C ILE A 262 -12.38 5.77 28.14
N LYS A 263 -12.08 6.76 27.29
CA LYS A 263 -12.80 8.03 27.26
C LYS A 263 -14.01 7.92 26.33
N ILE A 264 -15.21 8.01 26.90
CA ILE A 264 -16.48 7.99 26.16
C ILE A 264 -16.97 9.43 25.97
N VAL A 265 -17.21 9.84 24.73
CA VAL A 265 -17.66 11.19 24.35
C VAL A 265 -19.06 11.12 23.75
N GLY A 266 -20.06 11.35 24.60
CA GLY A 266 -21.48 11.46 24.22
C GLY A 266 -22.20 10.12 24.02
N GLY A 267 -23.47 10.06 24.43
CA GLY A 267 -24.37 8.92 24.15
C GLY A 267 -24.09 7.64 24.93
N ARG A 268 -24.71 6.53 24.48
CA ARG A 268 -24.40 5.16 24.92
C ARG A 268 -23.57 4.49 23.84
N ASP A 269 -22.46 3.89 24.24
CA ASP A 269 -21.53 3.21 23.36
C ASP A 269 -21.68 1.69 23.43
N ASN A 270 -21.44 1.01 22.30
CA ASN A 270 -21.46 -0.45 22.21
C ASN A 270 -20.04 -0.99 22.40
N ILE A 271 -19.60 -1.09 23.65
CA ILE A 271 -18.32 -1.69 24.02
C ILE A 271 -18.56 -3.14 24.48
N LYS A 272 -17.88 -4.09 23.86
CA LYS A 272 -17.89 -5.50 24.28
C LYS A 272 -16.52 -5.88 24.82
N ALA A 273 -16.47 -6.33 26.07
CA ALA A 273 -15.25 -6.86 26.68
C ALA A 273 -15.59 -8.10 27.52
N ARG A 274 -14.69 -9.09 27.58
CA ARG A 274 -14.86 -10.32 28.37
C ARG A 274 -14.20 -10.19 29.75
N THR A 275 -12.94 -9.78 29.77
CA THR A 275 -12.16 -9.42 30.96
C THR A 275 -11.18 -8.33 30.53
N LEU A 276 -11.05 -7.25 31.29
CA LEU A 276 -10.07 -6.19 31.04
C LEU A 276 -9.10 -6.16 32.20
N SER A 277 -7.81 -6.30 31.92
CA SER A 277 -6.76 -5.94 32.86
C SER A 277 -6.54 -4.43 32.76
N THR A 278 -7.04 -3.69 33.75
CA THR A 278 -6.77 -2.25 33.90
C THR A 278 -5.68 -2.06 34.93
N THR A 279 -4.56 -1.45 34.56
CA THR A 279 -3.42 -1.24 35.48
C THR A 279 -3.57 -0.02 36.41
N GLY A 280 -4.75 0.59 36.50
CA GLY A 280 -5.01 1.70 37.42
C GLY A 280 -6.51 1.95 37.63
N ILE A 281 -7.00 1.60 38.81
CA ILE A 281 -8.22 2.16 39.42
C ILE A 281 -7.76 2.95 40.63
#